data_AF-A0A9Q9P862-F1
#
_entry.id   AF-A0A9Q9P862-F1
#
_cell.length_a   1.000
_cell.length_b   1.000
_cell.length_c   1.000
_cell.angle_alpha   90.00
_cell.angle_beta   90.00
_cell.angle_gamma   90.00
#
_symmetry.space_group_name_H-M   'P 1'
#
loop_
_entity.id
_entity.type
_entity.pdbx_description
1 polymer ?
#
loop_
_entity_poly.entity_id
_entity_poly.type
_entity_poly.pdbx_seq_one_letter_code
_entity_poly.pdbx_strand_id
1 'polypeptide(L)'
;MSTRERRYRPLSRAGVVGNVTLIALTAAVAFFFGLQQLTFPVVLTNVLLAVAVAGLLGFLGSGWAMVGLAVAFFGGPLATKFLLVGAQLSIQTWFMSLIAGWTLGALARRYADRGLPGRDRASGPALQWWVRGRRYVQNSPTAAQVEAKVRGLDGRERTLVIVIDRDRQINICGDAAGEIIVFRTEDATDEERWELPLGGPVDASDVVEIAMGNVSAPVARGLTLDVEAALKIVEAFLAKKRVDDAAGTWRGGDVLTVRPSLP
;
A
#
# COMPACT_ATOMS: atom_id res chain seq x y z
N MET A 1 -30.24 -16.88 -14.89
CA MET A 1 -29.27 -15.98 -15.53
C MET A 1 -29.64 -14.54 -15.19
N SER A 2 -28.89 -13.89 -14.30
CA SER A 2 -29.12 -12.51 -13.86
C SER A 2 -27.79 -11.80 -13.90
N THR A 3 -27.64 -10.90 -14.87
CA THR A 3 -26.54 -9.96 -15.02
C THR A 3 -26.61 -8.94 -13.88
N ARG A 4 -25.86 -9.18 -12.79
CA ARG A 4 -25.65 -8.17 -11.75
C ARG A 4 -24.66 -7.14 -12.26
N GLU A 5 -25.18 -5.99 -12.62
CA GLU A 5 -24.46 -4.75 -12.89
C GLU A 5 -23.42 -4.47 -11.80
N ARG A 6 -22.16 -4.32 -12.22
CA ARG A 6 -21.10 -3.76 -11.38
C ARG A 6 -21.42 -2.30 -11.12
N ARG A 7 -21.98 -1.97 -9.96
CA ARG A 7 -21.93 -0.61 -9.43
C ARG A 7 -20.49 -0.30 -9.06
N TYR A 8 -19.75 0.31 -9.99
CA TYR A 8 -18.58 1.11 -9.68
C TYR A 8 -19.00 2.15 -8.63
N ARG A 9 -18.48 2.05 -7.40
CA ARG A 9 -18.48 3.21 -6.51
C ARG A 9 -17.33 4.11 -6.98
N PRO A 10 -17.61 5.32 -7.49
CA PRO A 10 -16.55 6.29 -7.69
C PRO A 10 -15.92 6.60 -6.33
N LEU A 11 -14.63 6.98 -6.36
CA LEU A 11 -13.92 7.62 -5.25
C LEU A 11 -14.88 8.46 -4.41
N SER A 12 -14.85 8.32 -3.09
CA SER A 12 -15.68 9.15 -2.22
C SER A 12 -15.48 10.59 -2.66
N ARG A 13 -16.57 11.23 -3.11
CA ARG A 13 -16.51 12.57 -3.70
C ARG A 13 -15.77 13.52 -2.75
N ALA A 14 -15.82 13.28 -1.45
CA ALA A 14 -15.10 13.99 -0.40
C ALA A 14 -13.56 14.00 -0.54
N GLY A 15 -12.91 12.90 -0.91
CA GLY A 15 -11.44 12.86 -1.01
C GLY A 15 -10.91 13.55 -2.26
N VAL A 16 -11.61 13.39 -3.39
CA VAL A 16 -11.28 14.09 -4.65
C VAL A 16 -11.63 15.57 -4.55
N VAL A 17 -12.80 15.91 -3.99
CA VAL A 17 -13.19 17.29 -3.74
C VAL A 17 -12.23 17.94 -2.75
N GLY A 18 -11.85 17.29 -1.64
CA GLY A 18 -10.89 17.84 -0.68
C GLY A 18 -9.54 18.17 -1.31
N ASN A 19 -9.01 17.29 -2.16
CA ASN A 19 -7.74 17.54 -2.85
C ASN A 19 -7.87 18.62 -3.94
N VAL A 20 -8.97 18.64 -4.70
CA VAL A 20 -9.23 19.68 -5.71
C VAL A 20 -9.47 21.04 -5.05
N THR A 21 -10.17 21.09 -3.92
CA THR A 21 -10.39 22.29 -3.12
C THR A 21 -9.07 22.79 -2.55
N LEU A 22 -8.19 21.90 -2.06
CA LEU A 22 -6.86 22.30 -1.57
C LEU A 22 -5.99 22.88 -2.70
N ILE A 23 -6.00 22.25 -3.88
CA ILE A 23 -5.28 22.75 -5.07
C ILE A 23 -5.85 24.10 -5.52
N ALA A 24 -7.18 24.22 -5.59
CA ALA A 24 -7.85 25.45 -6.00
C ALA A 24 -7.62 26.59 -4.98
N LEU A 25 -7.64 26.29 -3.68
CA LEU A 25 -7.35 27.25 -2.62
C LEU A 25 -5.88 27.70 -2.69
N THR A 26 -4.95 26.76 -2.91
CA THR A 26 -3.52 27.06 -3.03
C THR A 26 -3.23 27.91 -4.27
N ALA A 27 -3.86 27.59 -5.41
CA ALA A 27 -3.77 28.38 -6.63
C ALA A 27 -4.41 29.76 -6.46
N ALA A 28 -5.57 29.86 -5.80
CA ALA A 28 -6.26 31.12 -5.55
C ALA A 28 -5.47 32.04 -4.61
N VAL A 29 -4.86 31.47 -3.56
CA VAL A 29 -3.97 32.18 -2.63
C VAL A 29 -2.71 32.66 -3.36
N ALA A 30 -2.05 31.80 -4.14
CA ALA A 30 -0.88 32.19 -4.94
C ALA A 30 -1.23 33.28 -5.98
N PHE A 31 -2.42 33.20 -6.58
CA PHE A 31 -2.91 34.18 -7.56
C PHE A 31 -3.26 35.53 -6.91
N PHE A 32 -3.92 35.53 -5.76
CA PHE A 32 -4.30 36.75 -5.02
C PHE A 32 -3.08 37.51 -4.50
N PHE A 33 -2.07 36.81 -3.98
CA PHE A 33 -0.82 37.44 -3.53
C PHE A 33 0.12 37.83 -4.68
N GLY A 34 0.07 37.13 -5.83
CA GLY A 34 0.84 37.46 -7.03
C GLY A 34 0.35 38.69 -7.79
N LEU A 35 -0.96 38.99 -7.74
CA LEU A 35 -1.58 40.15 -8.39
C LEU A 35 -1.15 41.50 -7.80
N GLN A 36 -0.63 41.53 -6.57
CA GLN A 36 -0.23 42.77 -5.90
C GLN A 36 1.19 43.26 -6.24
N GLN A 37 1.95 42.53 -7.07
CA GLN A 37 3.32 42.91 -7.43
C GLN A 37 3.47 43.10 -8.94
N LEU A 38 4.12 44.19 -9.37
CA LEU A 38 4.55 44.50 -10.75
C LEU A 38 5.50 43.44 -11.39
N THR A 39 5.70 42.31 -10.72
CA THR A 39 6.64 41.21 -11.01
C THR A 39 5.93 39.86 -11.17
N PHE A 40 4.62 39.87 -11.46
CA PHE A 40 3.78 38.68 -11.68
C PHE A 40 4.44 37.55 -12.51
N PRO A 41 5.14 37.82 -13.63
CA PRO A 41 5.80 36.75 -14.41
C PRO A 41 6.88 36.04 -13.60
N VAL A 42 7.67 36.78 -12.83
CA VAL A 42 8.79 36.25 -12.02
C VAL A 42 8.27 35.43 -10.85
N VAL A 43 7.20 35.89 -10.20
CA VAL A 43 6.53 35.14 -9.12
C VAL A 43 5.96 33.83 -9.65
N LEU A 44 5.28 33.87 -10.80
CA LEU A 44 4.70 32.68 -11.43
C LEU A 44 5.79 31.66 -11.83
N THR A 45 6.89 32.10 -12.45
CA THR A 45 8.00 31.22 -12.82
C THR A 45 8.59 30.51 -11.61
N ASN A 46 8.77 31.22 -10.49
CA ASN A 46 9.33 30.63 -9.28
C ASN A 46 8.37 29.65 -8.58
N VAL A 47 7.06 29.93 -8.61
CA VAL A 47 6.03 28.99 -8.12
C VAL A 47 6.03 27.71 -8.96
N LEU A 48 6.04 27.84 -10.29
CA LEU A 48 6.09 26.70 -11.20
C LEU A 48 7.36 25.87 -11.01
N LEU A 49 8.51 26.53 -10.79
CA LEU A 49 9.77 25.86 -10.52
C LEU A 49 9.71 25.04 -9.22
N ALA A 50 9.21 25.62 -8.13
CA ALA A 50 9.06 24.92 -6.85
C ALA A 50 8.10 23.72 -6.97
N VAL A 51 6.97 23.89 -7.65
CA VAL A 51 6.00 22.81 -7.92
C VAL A 51 6.64 21.70 -8.76
N ALA A 52 7.38 22.03 -9.83
CA ALA A 52 8.01 21.06 -10.71
C ALA A 52 9.11 20.26 -10.00
N VAL A 53 9.98 20.93 -9.25
CA VAL A 53 11.09 20.28 -8.50
C VAL A 53 10.54 19.37 -7.42
N ALA A 54 9.61 19.86 -6.58
CA ALA A 54 9.01 19.04 -5.55
C ALA A 54 8.16 17.91 -6.12
N GLY A 55 7.48 18.13 -7.26
CA GLY A 55 6.75 17.09 -7.98
C GLY A 55 7.64 16.01 -8.53
N LEU A 56 8.80 16.35 -9.09
CA LEU A 56 9.78 15.36 -9.55
C LEU A 56 10.32 14.54 -8.37
N LEU A 57 10.64 15.19 -7.24
CA LEU A 57 11.12 14.52 -6.04
C LEU A 57 10.05 13.60 -5.42
N GLY A 58 8.81 14.08 -5.31
CA GLY A 58 7.67 13.29 -4.87
C GLY A 58 7.38 12.11 -5.79
N PHE A 59 7.60 12.28 -7.09
CA PHE A 59 7.46 11.22 -8.09
C PHE A 59 8.53 10.12 -7.96
N LEU A 60 9.78 10.50 -7.70
CA LEU A 60 10.90 9.57 -7.52
C LEU A 60 10.80 8.81 -6.17
N GLY A 61 10.30 9.48 -5.12
CA GLY A 61 10.07 8.99 -3.75
C GLY A 61 11.05 7.95 -3.23
N SER A 62 12.34 8.22 -3.38
CA SER A 62 13.43 7.54 -2.67
C SER A 62 13.66 8.22 -1.31
N GLY A 63 14.36 7.58 -0.36
CA GLY A 63 14.74 8.23 0.91
C GLY A 63 15.53 9.53 0.73
N TRP A 64 16.22 9.67 -0.41
CA TRP A 64 16.93 10.90 -0.81
C TRP A 64 15.99 12.03 -1.26
N ALA A 65 14.73 11.74 -1.60
CA ALA A 65 13.75 12.76 -1.98
C ALA A 65 13.39 13.68 -0.80
N MET A 66 13.40 13.17 0.44
CA MET A 66 13.25 13.98 1.66
C MET A 66 14.44 14.91 1.87
N VAL A 67 15.67 14.43 1.61
CA VAL A 67 16.88 15.24 1.67
C VAL A 67 16.86 16.32 0.59
N GLY A 68 16.48 15.97 -0.65
CA GLY A 68 16.29 16.92 -1.73
C GLY A 68 15.21 17.96 -1.45
N LEU A 69 14.11 17.56 -0.80
CA LEU A 69 13.03 18.47 -0.39
C LEU A 69 13.50 19.43 0.72
N ALA A 70 14.28 18.94 1.69
CA ALA A 70 14.89 19.79 2.71
C ALA A 70 15.87 20.79 2.08
N VAL A 71 16.71 20.36 1.14
CA VAL A 71 17.61 21.26 0.39
C VAL A 71 16.82 22.28 -0.45
N ALA A 72 15.71 21.90 -1.08
CA ALA A 72 14.85 22.83 -1.82
C ALA A 72 14.12 23.81 -0.89
N PHE A 73 13.76 23.38 0.32
CA PHE A 73 13.12 24.20 1.34
C PHE A 73 14.07 25.28 1.88
N PHE A 74 15.30 24.91 2.25
CA PHE A 74 16.29 25.86 2.79
C PHE A 74 17.06 26.62 1.69
N GLY A 75 17.34 25.97 0.56
CA GLY A 75 18.13 26.54 -0.54
C GLY A 75 17.32 27.43 -1.47
N GLY A 76 16.01 27.20 -1.63
CA GLY A 76 15.13 27.97 -2.50
C GLY A 76 15.04 29.47 -2.17
N PRO A 77 14.75 29.84 -0.91
CA PRO A 77 14.73 31.23 -0.46
C PRO A 77 16.09 31.94 -0.58
N LEU A 78 17.20 31.19 -0.48
CA LEU A 78 18.55 31.71 -0.67
C LEU A 78 18.86 31.90 -2.16
N ALA A 79 18.57 30.92 -3.01
CA ALA A 79 18.76 31.01 -4.46
C ALA A 79 17.91 32.13 -5.08
N THR A 80 16.66 32.29 -4.64
CA THR A 80 15.80 33.40 -5.07
C THR A 80 16.30 34.77 -4.62
N LYS A 81 16.96 34.85 -3.45
CA LYS A 81 17.56 36.10 -2.95
C LYS A 81 18.84 36.50 -3.69
N PHE A 82 19.64 35.54 -4.16
CA PHE A 82 20.99 35.80 -4.70
C PHE A 82 21.13 35.62 -6.22
N LEU A 83 20.27 34.82 -6.87
CA LEU A 83 20.36 34.51 -8.32
C LEU A 83 19.19 35.07 -9.13
N LEU A 84 18.00 35.24 -8.54
CA LEU A 84 16.78 35.69 -9.22
C LEU A 84 16.44 37.11 -8.78
N VAL A 85 17.04 38.09 -9.44
CA VAL A 85 16.82 39.52 -9.17
C VAL A 85 15.33 39.86 -9.33
N GLY A 86 14.70 40.34 -8.25
CA GLY A 86 13.53 41.22 -8.34
C GLY A 86 12.19 40.73 -7.77
N ALA A 87 12.03 39.49 -7.32
CA ALA A 87 10.77 39.07 -6.69
C ALA A 87 11.00 38.03 -5.58
N GLN A 88 11.07 38.50 -4.34
CA GLN A 88 11.06 37.63 -3.17
C GLN A 88 9.68 36.99 -3.02
N LEU A 89 9.60 35.70 -3.29
CA LEU A 89 8.47 34.90 -2.83
C LEU A 89 8.47 34.91 -1.30
N SER A 90 7.29 35.14 -0.72
CA SER A 90 7.13 34.91 0.70
C SER A 90 7.49 33.45 1.02
N ILE A 91 8.12 33.22 2.17
CA ILE A 91 8.43 31.87 2.67
C ILE A 91 7.18 30.98 2.65
N GLN A 92 6.01 31.56 2.93
CA GLN A 92 4.72 30.87 2.90
C GLN A 92 4.35 30.41 1.48
N THR A 93 4.45 31.30 0.47
CA THR A 93 4.15 30.94 -0.92
C THR A 93 5.13 29.89 -1.46
N TRP A 94 6.41 29.99 -1.09
CA TRP A 94 7.43 28.99 -1.46
C TRP A 94 7.09 27.61 -0.87
N PHE A 95 6.78 27.56 0.42
CA PHE A 95 6.44 26.32 1.12
C PHE A 95 5.19 25.66 0.55
N MET A 96 4.12 26.44 0.32
CA MET A 96 2.88 25.92 -0.26
C MET A 96 3.10 25.37 -1.68
N SER A 97 3.98 25.99 -2.46
CA SER A 97 4.35 25.51 -3.80
C SER A 97 5.10 24.18 -3.74
N LEU A 98 5.99 23.99 -2.75
CA LEU A 98 6.68 22.72 -2.54
C LEU A 98 5.73 21.60 -2.12
N ILE A 99 4.78 21.87 -1.21
CA ILE A 99 3.76 20.89 -0.82
C ILE A 99 2.87 20.52 -2.02
N ALA A 100 2.41 21.53 -2.78
CA ALA A 100 1.60 21.31 -3.98
C ALA A 100 2.36 20.46 -5.02
N GLY A 101 3.63 20.76 -5.26
CA GLY A 101 4.49 19.95 -6.13
C GLY A 101 4.61 18.52 -5.62
N TRP A 102 5.05 18.33 -4.38
CA TRP A 102 5.26 17.01 -3.79
C TRP A 102 4.01 16.13 -3.84
N THR A 103 2.85 16.69 -3.48
CA THR A 103 1.57 15.99 -3.50
C THR A 103 1.18 15.58 -4.92
N LEU A 104 1.35 16.46 -5.92
CA LEU A 104 1.14 16.13 -7.33
C LEU A 104 2.09 15.03 -7.81
N GLY A 105 3.36 15.11 -7.43
CA GLY A 105 4.39 14.11 -7.76
C GLY A 105 4.08 12.74 -7.19
N ALA A 106 3.76 12.68 -5.89
CA ALA A 106 3.40 11.44 -5.20
C ALA A 106 2.10 10.84 -5.74
N LEU A 107 1.13 11.68 -6.10
CA LEU A 107 -0.11 11.24 -6.72
C LEU A 107 0.15 10.71 -8.14
N ALA A 108 0.94 11.42 -8.94
CA ALA A 108 1.37 10.99 -10.27
C ALA A 108 2.15 9.67 -10.22
N ARG A 109 3.00 9.48 -9.21
CA ARG A 109 3.66 8.19 -8.95
C ARG A 109 2.66 7.11 -8.64
N ARG A 110 1.69 7.36 -7.74
CA ARG A 110 0.62 6.38 -7.46
C ARG A 110 -0.19 6.04 -8.71
N TYR A 111 -0.42 6.99 -9.61
CA TYR A 111 -1.09 6.73 -10.89
C TYR A 111 -0.19 6.02 -11.91
N ALA A 112 1.10 6.34 -11.96
CA ALA A 112 2.08 5.66 -12.82
C ALA A 112 2.31 4.23 -12.34
N ASP A 113 2.43 4.00 -11.03
CA ASP A 113 2.52 2.68 -10.41
C ASP A 113 1.20 1.89 -10.60
N ARG A 114 0.04 2.56 -10.70
CA ARG A 114 -1.23 1.95 -11.11
C ARG A 114 -1.35 1.70 -12.62
N GLY A 115 -0.59 2.44 -13.44
CA GLY A 115 -0.64 2.42 -14.90
C GLY A 115 0.53 1.68 -15.57
N LEU A 116 1.51 1.22 -14.80
CA LEU A 116 2.60 0.38 -15.26
C LEU A 116 2.16 -1.09 -15.23
N PRO A 117 1.84 -1.72 -16.38
CA PRO A 117 1.70 -3.16 -16.42
C PRO A 117 3.04 -3.79 -16.03
N GLY A 118 2.98 -4.81 -15.17
CA GLY A 118 4.09 -5.46 -14.50
C GLY A 118 5.43 -5.44 -15.23
N ARG A 119 6.45 -4.89 -14.56
CA ARG A 119 7.81 -5.41 -14.67
C ARG A 119 7.75 -6.89 -14.27
N ASP A 120 7.72 -7.75 -15.29
CA ASP A 120 7.83 -9.21 -15.24
C ASP A 120 7.03 -9.89 -14.11
N ARG A 121 5.73 -9.61 -14.02
CA ARG A 121 4.82 -10.62 -13.45
C ARG A 121 4.83 -11.77 -14.44
N ALA A 122 5.57 -12.84 -14.13
CA ALA A 122 5.37 -14.13 -14.77
C ALA A 122 3.86 -14.35 -14.94
N SER A 123 3.41 -14.80 -16.10
CA SER A 123 1.98 -14.87 -16.45
C SER A 123 1.16 -15.83 -15.56
N GLY A 124 1.82 -16.53 -14.64
CA GLY A 124 1.25 -17.43 -13.65
C GLY A 124 1.44 -16.95 -12.20
N PRO A 125 0.94 -17.73 -11.23
CA PRO A 125 1.08 -17.40 -9.82
C PRO A 125 2.56 -17.27 -9.42
N ALA A 126 2.85 -16.46 -8.42
CA ALA A 126 4.15 -16.38 -7.77
C ALA A 126 4.02 -16.86 -6.32
N LEU A 127 4.98 -17.65 -5.87
CA LEU A 127 5.13 -18.10 -4.49
C LEU A 127 6.27 -17.35 -3.84
N GLN A 128 6.01 -16.74 -2.70
CA GLN A 128 7.04 -16.15 -1.84
C GLN A 128 7.01 -16.85 -0.49
N TRP A 129 8.18 -17.03 0.13
CA TRP A 129 8.25 -17.56 1.49
C TRP A 129 9.45 -16.99 2.24
N TRP A 130 9.32 -16.95 3.57
CA TRP A 130 10.34 -16.44 4.47
C TRP A 130 11.00 -17.57 5.24
N VAL A 131 12.33 -17.55 5.26
CA VAL A 131 13.14 -18.45 6.08
C VAL A 131 14.19 -17.63 6.83
N ARG A 132 14.15 -17.64 8.16
CA ARG A 132 15.09 -16.90 9.03
C ARG A 132 15.23 -15.43 8.60
N GLY A 133 14.10 -14.78 8.34
CA GLY A 133 14.01 -13.38 7.90
C GLY A 133 14.41 -13.09 6.45
N ARG A 134 14.79 -14.11 5.67
CA ARG A 134 15.12 -13.97 4.24
C ARG A 134 13.93 -14.35 3.38
N ARG A 135 13.61 -13.50 2.39
CA ARG A 135 12.57 -13.75 1.40
C ARG A 135 13.12 -14.56 0.23
N TYR A 136 12.39 -15.59 -0.16
CA TYR A 136 12.61 -16.38 -1.36
C TYR A 136 11.39 -16.26 -2.27
N VAL A 137 11.61 -16.33 -3.58
CA VAL A 137 10.57 -16.17 -4.60
C VAL A 137 10.71 -17.26 -5.64
N GLN A 138 9.58 -17.82 -6.05
CA GLN A 138 9.47 -18.77 -7.13
C GLN A 138 8.29 -18.39 -8.03
N ASN A 139 8.55 -18.29 -9.34
CA ASN A 139 7.52 -18.03 -10.33
C ASN A 139 6.91 -19.35 -10.81
N SER A 140 5.61 -19.33 -11.12
CA SER A 140 4.85 -20.49 -11.60
C SER A 140 5.00 -21.74 -10.73
N PRO A 141 4.70 -21.66 -9.40
CA PRO A 141 4.76 -22.80 -8.50
C PRO A 141 3.67 -23.84 -8.87
N THR A 142 3.96 -25.11 -8.64
CA THR A 142 2.92 -26.17 -8.67
C THR A 142 2.15 -26.17 -7.35
N ALA A 143 0.92 -26.71 -7.35
CA ALA A 143 0.13 -26.85 -6.12
C ALA A 143 0.89 -27.62 -5.02
N ALA A 144 1.57 -28.70 -5.40
CA ALA A 144 2.41 -29.49 -4.48
C ALA A 144 3.58 -28.68 -3.89
N GLN A 145 4.17 -27.75 -4.66
CA GLN A 145 5.22 -26.88 -4.14
C GLN A 145 4.66 -25.87 -3.13
N VAL A 146 3.48 -25.31 -3.38
CA VAL A 146 2.80 -24.43 -2.42
C VAL A 146 2.46 -25.21 -1.15
N GLU A 147 1.86 -26.39 -1.27
CA GLU A 147 1.52 -27.26 -0.15
C GLU A 147 2.75 -27.58 0.71
N ALA A 148 3.85 -27.98 0.08
CA ALA A 148 5.10 -28.28 0.79
C ALA A 148 5.65 -27.09 1.58
N LYS A 149 5.45 -25.85 1.10
CA LYS A 149 5.85 -24.66 1.86
C LYS A 149 4.91 -24.36 3.01
N VAL A 150 3.60 -24.51 2.82
CA VAL A 150 2.60 -24.31 3.87
C VAL A 150 2.79 -25.33 4.99
N ARG A 151 2.91 -26.63 4.67
CA ARG A 151 3.22 -27.69 5.66
C ARG A 151 4.58 -27.51 6.33
N GLY A 152 5.48 -26.79 5.67
CA GLY A 152 6.80 -26.50 6.17
C GLY A 152 6.86 -25.31 7.12
N LEU A 153 5.77 -24.57 7.33
CA LEU A 153 5.71 -23.49 8.32
C LEU A 153 5.91 -24.06 9.72
N ASP A 154 6.76 -23.42 10.51
CA ASP A 154 7.12 -23.85 11.86
C ASP A 154 7.13 -22.70 12.88
N GLY A 155 6.77 -21.49 12.46
CA GLY A 155 6.73 -20.29 13.30
C GLY A 155 8.07 -19.79 13.84
N ARG A 156 9.17 -20.47 13.53
CA ARG A 156 10.50 -20.16 14.07
C ARG A 156 11.45 -19.77 12.96
N GLU A 157 11.70 -20.72 12.05
CA GLU A 157 12.52 -20.49 10.89
C GLU A 157 11.65 -20.09 9.70
N ARG A 158 10.51 -20.75 9.51
CA ARG A 158 9.61 -20.58 8.37
C ARG A 158 8.29 -20.01 8.88
N THR A 159 8.08 -18.73 8.59
CA THR A 159 7.04 -17.93 9.27
C THR A 159 5.95 -17.43 8.34
N LEU A 160 6.21 -17.35 7.03
CA LEU A 160 5.28 -16.77 6.08
C LEU A 160 5.40 -17.41 4.70
N VAL A 161 4.25 -17.74 4.12
CA VAL A 161 4.08 -18.13 2.73
C VAL A 161 3.06 -17.18 2.09
N ILE A 162 3.37 -16.65 0.91
CA ILE A 162 2.48 -15.79 0.14
C ILE A 162 2.32 -16.39 -1.25
N VAL A 163 1.08 -16.53 -1.72
CA VAL A 163 0.79 -16.82 -3.13
C VAL A 163 0.13 -15.59 -3.75
N ILE A 164 0.69 -15.12 -4.87
CA ILE A 164 0.23 -13.96 -5.62
C ILE A 164 -0.22 -14.42 -7.00
N ASP A 165 -1.49 -14.20 -7.35
CA ASP A 165 -2.03 -14.44 -8.70
C ASP A 165 -2.65 -13.13 -9.22
N ARG A 166 -1.85 -12.39 -10.00
CA ARG A 166 -2.18 -11.02 -10.47
C ARG A 166 -2.45 -10.08 -9.30
N ASP A 167 -3.71 -9.73 -9.09
CA ASP A 167 -4.16 -8.83 -8.02
C ASP A 167 -4.69 -9.62 -6.82
N ARG A 168 -4.89 -10.93 -6.95
CA ARG A 168 -5.32 -11.81 -5.87
C ARG A 168 -4.10 -12.20 -5.04
N GLN A 169 -4.28 -12.27 -3.73
CA GLN A 169 -3.20 -12.63 -2.82
C GLN A 169 -3.74 -13.46 -1.66
N ILE A 170 -2.98 -14.47 -1.24
CA ILE A 170 -3.20 -15.22 -0.02
C ILE A 170 -1.90 -15.26 0.78
N ASN A 171 -1.98 -14.90 2.06
CA ASN A 171 -0.89 -14.92 3.03
C ASN A 171 -1.20 -15.98 4.06
N ILE A 172 -0.26 -16.90 4.27
CA ILE A 172 -0.36 -17.99 5.23
C ILE A 172 0.78 -17.83 6.22
N CYS A 173 0.43 -17.62 7.48
CA CYS A 173 1.41 -17.54 8.57
C CYS A 173 1.09 -18.66 9.55
N GLY A 174 2.11 -19.26 10.15
CA GLY A 174 1.92 -20.39 11.05
C GLY A 174 2.87 -20.32 12.23
N ASP A 175 2.51 -21.01 13.31
CA ASP A 175 3.35 -21.16 14.49
C ASP A 175 4.00 -22.55 14.59
N ALA A 176 4.71 -22.79 15.70
CA ALA A 176 5.33 -24.08 16.00
C ALA A 176 4.34 -25.14 16.50
N ALA A 177 3.13 -24.75 16.91
CA ALA A 177 2.08 -25.64 17.38
C ALA A 177 1.18 -26.15 16.24
N GLY A 178 1.38 -25.64 15.02
CA GLY A 178 0.58 -25.98 13.84
C GLY A 178 -0.67 -25.12 13.67
N GLU A 179 -0.80 -24.05 14.45
CA GLU A 179 -1.84 -23.04 14.29
C GLU A 179 -1.48 -22.15 13.11
N ILE A 180 -2.41 -21.97 12.17
CA ILE A 180 -2.21 -21.22 10.94
C ILE A 180 -3.24 -20.11 10.82
N ILE A 181 -2.79 -18.91 10.52
CA ILE A 181 -3.66 -17.80 10.12
C ILE A 181 -3.58 -17.59 8.61
N VAL A 182 -4.75 -17.43 7.99
CA VAL A 182 -4.86 -17.22 6.55
C VAL A 182 -5.54 -15.88 6.28
N PHE A 183 -4.85 -15.03 5.52
CA PHE A 183 -5.43 -13.81 4.98
C PHE A 183 -5.57 -13.97 3.47
N ARG A 184 -6.74 -13.71 2.90
CA ARG A 184 -6.94 -13.76 1.44
C ARG A 184 -7.61 -12.49 0.93
N THR A 185 -7.31 -12.11 -0.29
CA THR A 185 -8.00 -11.03 -1.00
C THR A 185 -8.06 -11.36 -2.48
N GLU A 186 -9.15 -10.92 -3.11
CA GLU A 186 -9.29 -10.95 -4.56
C GLU A 186 -8.67 -9.71 -5.23
N ASP A 187 -8.29 -8.71 -4.44
CA ASP A 187 -7.63 -7.48 -4.89
C ASP A 187 -6.74 -6.92 -3.76
N ALA A 188 -5.44 -7.12 -3.88
CA ALA A 188 -4.43 -6.66 -2.91
C ALA A 188 -4.29 -5.13 -2.87
N THR A 189 -4.88 -4.41 -3.83
CA THR A 189 -4.88 -2.93 -3.83
C THR A 189 -6.04 -2.33 -3.03
N ASP A 190 -7.01 -3.16 -2.61
CA ASP A 190 -8.19 -2.76 -1.86
C ASP A 190 -8.16 -3.38 -0.45
N GLU A 191 -7.79 -2.57 0.54
CA GLU A 191 -7.67 -3.01 1.93
C GLU A 191 -9.00 -3.52 2.53
N GLU A 192 -10.14 -3.04 2.03
CA GLU A 192 -11.46 -3.46 2.51
C GLU A 192 -11.85 -4.88 2.04
N ARG A 193 -11.12 -5.44 1.07
CA ARG A 193 -11.40 -6.77 0.49
C ARG A 193 -10.64 -7.91 1.12
N TRP A 194 -9.78 -7.62 2.09
CA TRP A 194 -9.13 -8.68 2.85
C TRP A 194 -10.17 -9.47 3.65
N GLU A 195 -10.04 -10.78 3.58
CA GLU A 195 -10.85 -11.75 4.28
C GLU A 195 -9.93 -12.60 5.17
N LEU A 196 -10.42 -12.93 6.37
CA LEU A 196 -9.78 -13.82 7.33
C LEU A 196 -10.78 -14.91 7.72
N PRO A 197 -10.64 -16.13 7.18
CA PRO A 197 -11.46 -17.29 7.54
C PRO A 197 -11.23 -17.69 9.00
N LEU A 198 -12.32 -17.92 9.74
CA LEU A 198 -12.27 -18.29 11.15
C LEU A 198 -12.15 -19.81 11.31
N GLY A 199 -11.41 -20.27 12.32
CA GLY A 199 -11.41 -21.68 12.74
C GLY A 199 -12.43 -21.99 13.82
N GLY A 200 -12.91 -20.98 14.54
CA GLY A 200 -13.91 -21.13 15.58
C GLY A 200 -14.40 -19.81 16.17
N PRO A 201 -15.15 -19.86 17.29
CA PRO A 201 -15.55 -18.68 18.02
C PRO A 201 -14.33 -17.87 18.48
N VAL A 202 -14.40 -16.55 18.33
CA VAL A 202 -13.31 -15.64 18.69
C VAL A 202 -13.44 -15.24 20.16
N ASP A 203 -12.50 -15.72 20.99
CA ASP A 203 -12.32 -15.28 22.37
C ASP A 203 -11.01 -14.51 22.49
N ALA A 204 -11.08 -13.24 22.90
CA ALA A 204 -9.92 -12.37 23.04
C ALA A 204 -8.99 -12.76 24.20
N SER A 205 -9.42 -13.66 25.09
CA SER A 205 -8.63 -14.14 26.23
C SER A 205 -7.78 -15.38 25.91
N ASP A 206 -8.15 -16.17 24.90
CA ASP A 206 -7.37 -17.33 24.42
C ASP A 206 -6.55 -16.93 23.20
N VAL A 207 -5.31 -16.50 23.46
CA VAL A 207 -4.38 -16.02 22.43
C VAL A 207 -3.20 -16.95 22.23
N VAL A 208 -2.74 -17.03 20.99
CA VAL A 208 -1.54 -17.75 20.56
C VAL A 208 -0.59 -16.78 19.85
N GLU A 209 0.71 -16.95 20.00
CA GLU A 209 1.70 -16.15 19.30
C GLU A 209 1.94 -16.71 17.90
N ILE A 210 1.54 -15.97 16.86
CA ILE A 210 1.76 -16.35 15.46
C ILE A 210 2.90 -15.51 14.88
N ALA A 211 3.91 -16.19 14.33
CA ALA A 211 4.94 -15.53 13.54
C ALA A 211 4.39 -15.17 12.16
N MET A 212 4.52 -13.90 11.77
CA MET A 212 4.01 -13.32 10.54
C MET A 212 5.16 -12.62 9.79
N GLY A 213 6.01 -13.41 9.15
CA GLY A 213 7.22 -12.92 8.50
C GLY A 213 8.32 -12.60 9.52
N ASN A 214 8.60 -11.31 9.74
CA ASN A 214 9.63 -10.84 10.67
C ASN A 214 9.06 -10.33 12.01
N VAL A 215 7.74 -10.39 12.17
CA VAL A 215 7.02 -9.91 13.35
C VAL A 215 6.26 -11.10 13.94
N SER A 216 6.09 -11.14 15.25
CA SER A 216 5.15 -12.04 15.92
C SER A 216 4.07 -11.21 16.59
N ALA A 217 2.83 -11.72 16.61
CA ALA A 217 1.72 -11.05 17.23
C ALA A 217 0.82 -12.06 17.96
N PRO A 218 0.23 -11.67 19.11
CA PRO A 218 -0.79 -12.46 19.76
C PRO A 218 -2.09 -12.41 18.94
N VAL A 219 -2.61 -13.58 18.62
CA VAL A 219 -3.83 -13.76 17.82
C VAL A 219 -4.79 -14.65 18.62
N ALA A 220 -6.08 -14.28 18.67
CA ALA A 220 -7.10 -15.13 19.27
C ALA A 220 -7.19 -16.48 18.53
N ARG A 221 -7.22 -17.60 19.25
CA ARG A 221 -7.22 -18.96 18.68
C ARG A 221 -8.41 -19.23 17.75
N GLY A 222 -9.54 -18.55 17.95
CA GLY A 222 -10.68 -18.64 17.00
C GLY A 222 -10.37 -18.13 15.59
N LEU A 223 -9.30 -17.34 15.42
CA LEU A 223 -8.83 -16.81 14.14
C LEU A 223 -7.83 -17.74 13.43
N THR A 224 -7.35 -18.78 14.12
CA THR A 224 -6.40 -19.75 13.57
C THR A 224 -7.12 -20.98 13.04
N LEU A 225 -6.46 -21.68 12.13
CA LEU A 225 -6.91 -22.87 11.43
C LEU A 225 -5.85 -23.96 11.60
N ASP A 226 -6.25 -25.22 11.50
CA ASP A 226 -5.29 -26.29 11.29
C ASP A 226 -4.71 -26.25 9.86
N VAL A 227 -3.60 -26.97 9.66
CA VAL A 227 -2.90 -27.01 8.37
C VAL A 227 -3.76 -27.55 7.22
N GLU A 228 -4.65 -28.51 7.48
CA GLU A 228 -5.49 -29.11 6.45
C GLU A 228 -6.60 -28.15 5.99
N ALA A 229 -7.21 -27.42 6.92
CA ALA A 229 -8.17 -26.36 6.64
C ALA A 229 -7.51 -25.23 5.85
N ALA A 230 -6.31 -24.80 6.24
CA ALA A 230 -5.55 -23.80 5.51
C ALA A 230 -5.23 -24.26 4.07
N LEU A 231 -4.81 -25.52 3.89
CA LEU A 231 -4.53 -26.08 2.57
C LEU A 231 -5.76 -26.14 1.66
N LYS A 232 -6.94 -26.51 2.17
CA LYS A 232 -8.20 -26.45 1.40
C LYS A 232 -8.49 -25.06 0.88
N ILE A 233 -8.21 -24.02 1.68
CA ILE A 233 -8.39 -22.63 1.29
C ILE A 233 -7.38 -22.23 0.21
N VAL A 234 -6.12 -22.66 0.34
CA VAL A 234 -5.07 -22.43 -0.65
C VAL A 234 -5.40 -23.11 -1.98
N GLU A 235 -5.86 -24.36 -1.97
CA GLU A 235 -6.28 -25.10 -3.16
C GLU A 235 -7.43 -24.40 -3.87
N ALA A 236 -8.45 -23.97 -3.13
CA ALA A 236 -9.56 -23.21 -3.69
C ALA A 236 -9.10 -21.86 -4.26
N PHE A 237 -8.19 -21.16 -3.58
CA PHE A 237 -7.60 -19.92 -4.06
C PHE A 237 -6.90 -20.12 -5.41
N LEU A 238 -6.06 -21.15 -5.53
CA LEU A 238 -5.37 -21.51 -6.78
C LEU A 238 -6.36 -21.93 -7.88
N ALA A 239 -7.42 -22.65 -7.52
CA ALA A 239 -8.49 -23.05 -8.43
C ALA A 239 -9.49 -21.92 -8.78
N LYS A 240 -9.30 -20.70 -8.23
CA LYS A 240 -10.20 -19.54 -8.39
C LYS A 240 -11.63 -19.83 -7.91
N LYS A 241 -11.75 -20.67 -6.89
CA LYS A 241 -12.99 -21.04 -6.21
C LYS A 241 -13.03 -20.39 -4.83
N ARG A 242 -14.23 -20.30 -4.26
CA ARG A 242 -14.42 -19.95 -2.85
C ARG A 242 -14.62 -21.22 -2.03
N VAL A 243 -14.13 -21.19 -0.80
CA VAL A 243 -14.49 -22.15 0.26
C VAL A 243 -15.52 -21.48 1.14
N ASP A 244 -16.59 -22.20 1.45
CA ASP A 244 -17.54 -21.77 2.46
C ASP A 244 -16.94 -22.06 3.83
N ASP A 245 -16.66 -20.99 4.59
CA ASP A 245 -16.02 -21.08 5.90
C ASP A 245 -17.11 -21.30 6.97
N ALA A 246 -17.20 -22.51 7.53
CA ALA A 246 -18.29 -22.89 8.43
C ALA A 246 -18.35 -22.06 9.73
N ALA A 247 -17.20 -21.61 10.24
CA ALA A 247 -17.11 -20.74 11.42
C ALA A 247 -17.26 -19.24 11.07
N GLY A 248 -17.40 -18.89 9.79
CA GLY A 248 -17.50 -17.53 9.30
C GLY A 248 -16.18 -16.94 8.83
N THR A 249 -16.24 -15.66 8.43
CA THR A 249 -15.11 -14.94 7.83
C THR A 249 -15.14 -13.48 8.29
N TRP A 250 -14.05 -12.98 8.85
CA TRP A 250 -13.85 -11.54 9.06
C TRP A 250 -13.48 -10.84 7.77
N ARG A 251 -13.87 -9.57 7.61
CA ARG A 251 -13.63 -8.80 6.37
C ARG A 251 -13.24 -7.36 6.64
N GLY A 252 -12.44 -6.81 5.73
CA GLY A 252 -12.08 -5.38 5.70
C GLY A 252 -11.44 -4.92 7.01
N GLY A 253 -12.04 -3.91 7.64
CA GLY A 253 -11.49 -3.26 8.84
C GLY A 253 -11.12 -4.23 9.97
N ASP A 254 -11.94 -5.26 10.22
CA ASP A 254 -11.68 -6.24 11.27
C ASP A 254 -10.39 -7.04 10.98
N VAL A 255 -10.14 -7.37 9.71
CA VAL A 255 -8.92 -8.08 9.30
C VAL A 255 -7.68 -7.21 9.48
N LEU A 256 -7.81 -5.90 9.22
CA LEU A 256 -6.70 -4.95 9.35
C LEU A 256 -6.27 -4.73 10.80
N THR A 257 -7.10 -5.08 11.79
CA THR A 257 -6.70 -5.04 13.21
C THR A 257 -5.68 -6.13 13.56
N VAL A 258 -5.64 -7.22 12.78
CA VAL A 258 -4.80 -8.40 13.05
C VAL A 258 -3.71 -8.56 11.98
N ARG A 259 -3.96 -8.14 10.74
CA ARG A 259 -3.01 -8.25 9.63
C ARG A 259 -1.97 -7.12 9.70
N PRO A 260 -0.72 -7.37 10.12
CA PRO A 260 0.31 -6.34 10.05
C PRO A 260 0.59 -5.96 8.60
N SER A 261 1.30 -4.84 8.39
CA SER A 261 1.93 -4.57 7.10
C SER A 261 3.01 -5.63 6.85
N LEU A 262 2.62 -6.70 6.15
CA LEU A 262 3.53 -7.79 5.83
C LEU A 262 4.55 -7.34 4.76
N PRO A 263 5.82 -7.77 4.88
CA PRO A 263 6.92 -7.35 4.00
C PRO A 263 6.84 -7.88 2.56
#